data_AF-A0A357GWX6-F1
#
_entry.id   AF-A0A357GWX6-F1
#
_cell.length_a   1.000
_cell.length_b   1.000
_cell.length_c   1.000
_cell.angle_alpha   90.00
_cell.angle_beta   90.00
_cell.angle_gamma   90.00
#
_symmetry.space_group_name_H-M   'P 1'
#
loop_
_entity.id
_entity.type
_entity.pdbx_description
1 polymer ?
#
loop_
_entity_poly.entity_id
_entity_poly.type
_entity_poly.pdbx_seq_one_letter_code
_entity_poly.pdbx_strand_id
1 'polypeptide(L)'
;MGCKRPWVQVPLARPVKTILKEIVFFVCCQKVGFSGKVVLLMKLIFATHNPGKIKEMQELLAGSGIEVLSADEAGVNEDVVEDGLTFEENALKKARFVCKKTGECAVADDSGICINALNGAPGVFTARWAGEGNDLIDFTLNQIKDIVEENLGAQFRCFVALVKPDGQEFLFEGRSNGRLIKERRGTAHPKLPYDQIFIPEGHIQTFAEMSHEEKHELSHRGQAFKKLKDFF
;
A
#
# COMPACT_ATOMS: atom_id res chain seq x y z
N MET A 1 21.32 27.98 54.99
CA MET A 1 19.87 27.70 55.04
C MET A 1 19.61 26.59 54.03
N GLY A 2 19.43 25.29 54.32
CA GLY A 2 19.01 24.64 55.54
C GLY A 2 17.53 24.24 55.48
N CYS A 3 17.18 23.15 54.78
CA CYS A 3 16.03 22.27 55.07
C CYS A 3 16.05 21.08 54.08
N LYS A 4 16.60 19.91 54.42
CA LYS A 4 16.04 18.77 55.19
C LYS A 4 14.83 18.07 54.52
N ARG A 5 15.02 16.76 54.29
CA ARG A 5 14.15 15.72 53.67
C ARG A 5 12.89 15.45 54.53
N PRO A 6 11.98 14.58 54.05
CA PRO A 6 12.14 13.18 54.47
C PRO A 6 11.91 12.13 53.38
N TRP A 7 12.53 10.99 53.68
CA TRP A 7 12.55 9.72 53.00
C TRP A 7 11.17 9.08 52.86
N VAL A 8 10.90 8.46 51.71
CA VAL A 8 9.97 7.33 51.60
C VAL A 8 10.70 6.20 50.87
N GLN A 9 10.56 5.00 51.45
CA GLN A 9 11.35 3.82 51.20
C GLN A 9 11.11 3.22 49.80
N VAL A 10 12.18 2.84 49.13
CA VAL A 10 12.15 1.95 47.96
C VAL A 10 12.33 0.51 48.47
N PRO A 11 11.39 -0.43 48.21
CA PRO A 11 11.65 -1.83 48.51
C PRO A 11 12.59 -2.45 47.48
N LEU A 12 13.64 -3.09 47.99
CA LEU A 12 14.55 -3.96 47.26
C LEU A 12 13.84 -5.19 46.66
N ALA A 13 14.13 -5.42 45.39
CA ALA A 13 14.37 -6.70 44.71
C ALA A 13 13.50 -7.93 45.08
N ARG A 14 12.71 -8.40 44.11
CA ARG A 14 12.40 -9.83 43.88
C ARG A 14 12.31 -10.14 42.37
N PRO A 15 12.58 -11.38 41.95
CA PRO A 15 13.33 -11.68 40.72
C PRO A 15 12.46 -11.73 39.46
N VAL A 16 13.09 -11.36 38.34
CA VAL A 16 12.58 -11.57 36.98
C VAL A 16 12.55 -13.08 36.70
N LYS A 17 11.40 -13.71 36.96
CA LYS A 17 11.05 -15.01 36.41
C LYS A 17 9.81 -14.84 35.53
N THR A 18 10.05 -15.01 34.23
CA THR A 18 9.13 -15.65 33.29
C THR A 18 7.76 -15.00 33.14
N ILE A 19 7.64 -14.01 32.24
CA ILE A 19 6.37 -13.60 31.65
C ILE A 19 6.32 -14.17 30.22
N LEU A 20 6.01 -15.46 30.15
CA LEU A 20 5.41 -16.12 28.99
C LEU A 20 4.00 -16.51 29.44
N LYS A 21 3.02 -15.71 29.01
CA LYS A 21 1.54 -15.81 29.12
C LYS A 21 1.09 -14.34 29.09
N GLU A 22 0.37 -13.86 28.10
CA GLU A 22 -0.95 -14.34 27.67
C GLU A 22 -1.15 -14.12 26.16
N ILE A 23 -1.17 -15.21 25.39
CA ILE A 23 -1.96 -15.31 24.16
C ILE A 23 -3.07 -16.29 24.51
N VAL A 24 -4.25 -15.77 24.81
CA VAL A 24 -5.46 -16.59 24.95
C VAL A 24 -6.35 -16.23 23.76
N PHE A 25 -6.12 -16.93 22.64
CA PHE A 25 -7.09 -17.01 21.55
C PHE A 25 -7.90 -18.28 21.73
N PHE A 26 -9.23 -18.14 21.75
CA PHE A 26 -10.19 -19.18 22.08
C PHE A 26 -10.21 -20.24 20.96
N VAL A 27 -9.74 -21.47 21.25
CA VAL A 27 -9.87 -22.62 20.34
C VAL A 27 -10.95 -23.55 20.90
N CYS A 28 -12.07 -23.67 20.18
CA CYS A 28 -13.08 -24.70 20.42
C CYS A 28 -12.49 -26.05 19.99
N CYS A 29 -11.95 -26.79 20.95
CA CYS A 29 -11.28 -28.06 20.74
C CYS A 29 -12.31 -29.20 20.55
N GLN A 30 -12.62 -29.57 19.30
CA GLN A 30 -13.09 -30.93 19.02
C GLN A 30 -11.87 -31.85 18.93
N LYS A 31 -11.86 -32.86 19.79
CA LYS A 31 -10.81 -33.88 19.94
C LYS A 31 -10.59 -34.64 18.63
N VAL A 32 -9.53 -34.32 17.90
CA VAL A 32 -8.88 -35.27 16.98
C VAL A 32 -7.38 -35.05 17.07
N GLY A 33 -6.64 -36.11 17.43
CA GLY A 33 -5.19 -36.06 17.59
C GLY A 33 -4.50 -35.70 16.27
N PHE A 34 -3.87 -34.54 16.22
CA PHE A 34 -3.01 -34.12 15.12
C PHE A 34 -1.62 -33.78 15.65
N SER A 35 -0.66 -34.67 15.41
CA SER A 35 0.77 -34.39 15.55
C SER A 35 1.25 -33.57 14.35
N GLY A 36 0.65 -32.40 14.15
CA GLY A 36 1.07 -31.42 13.15
C GLY A 36 1.47 -30.14 13.86
N LYS A 37 2.56 -29.50 13.41
CA LYS A 37 2.85 -28.12 13.80
C LYS A 37 1.61 -27.27 13.46
N VAL A 38 0.99 -26.68 14.47
CA VAL A 38 -0.03 -25.63 14.27
C VAL A 38 0.74 -24.42 13.74
N VAL A 39 0.69 -24.21 12.43
CA VAL A 39 1.14 -22.96 11.82
C VAL A 39 0.02 -21.96 12.05
N LEU A 40 0.23 -21.03 12.97
CA LEU A 40 -0.66 -19.87 13.12
C LEU A 40 -0.46 -18.99 11.88
N LEU A 41 -1.39 -19.09 10.94
CA LEU A 41 -1.46 -18.18 9.79
C LEU A 41 -1.92 -16.81 10.30
N MET A 42 -1.13 -15.77 10.03
CA MET A 42 -1.57 -14.40 10.29
C MET A 42 -2.52 -13.97 9.17
N LYS A 43 -3.72 -13.50 9.53
CA LYS A 43 -4.65 -12.92 8.55
C LYS A 43 -4.27 -11.47 8.26
N LEU A 44 -4.24 -11.13 6.98
CA LEU A 44 -4.02 -9.79 6.49
C LEU A 44 -5.15 -9.42 5.53
N ILE A 45 -5.94 -8.42 5.89
CA ILE A 45 -7.06 -7.96 5.06
C ILE A 45 -6.58 -6.85 4.13
N PHE A 46 -6.64 -7.07 2.82
CA PHE A 46 -6.36 -6.02 1.84
C PHE A 46 -7.64 -5.23 1.57
N ALA A 47 -7.65 -3.95 1.95
CA ALA A 47 -8.72 -2.98 1.76
C ALA A 47 -8.90 -2.58 0.28
N THR A 48 -9.23 -3.55 -0.56
CA THR A 48 -9.47 -3.40 -2.00
C THR A 48 -10.49 -4.43 -2.48
N HIS A 49 -11.34 -4.00 -3.41
CA HIS A 49 -12.27 -4.86 -4.15
C HIS A 49 -11.71 -5.29 -5.52
N ASN A 50 -10.49 -4.86 -5.87
CA ASN A 50 -9.87 -5.19 -7.15
C ASN A 50 -9.21 -6.58 -7.12
N PRO A 51 -9.75 -7.59 -7.82
CA PRO A 51 -9.23 -8.96 -7.78
C PRO A 51 -7.79 -9.09 -8.29
N GLY A 52 -7.38 -8.21 -9.22
CA GLY A 52 -5.99 -8.19 -9.70
C GLY A 52 -5.02 -7.78 -8.59
N LYS A 53 -5.37 -6.76 -7.80
CA LYS A 53 -4.55 -6.31 -6.67
C LYS A 53 -4.41 -7.39 -5.59
N ILE A 54 -5.50 -8.11 -5.33
CA ILE A 54 -5.54 -9.20 -4.33
C ILE A 54 -4.63 -10.34 -4.78
N LYS A 55 -4.77 -10.78 -6.03
CA LYS A 55 -3.94 -11.84 -6.60
C LYS A 55 -2.45 -11.49 -6.55
N GLU A 56 -2.07 -10.28 -6.94
CA GLU A 56 -0.68 -9.79 -6.85
C GLU A 56 -0.15 -9.86 -5.41
N MET A 57 -0.95 -9.45 -4.41
CA MET A 57 -0.55 -9.50 -3.00
C MET A 57 -0.40 -10.95 -2.49
N GLN A 58 -1.33 -11.83 -2.86
CA GLN A 58 -1.28 -13.24 -2.50
C GLN A 58 -0.04 -13.93 -3.08
N GLU A 59 0.30 -13.66 -4.34
CA GLU A 59 1.52 -14.18 -4.98
C GLU A 59 2.77 -13.63 -4.30
N LEU A 60 2.78 -12.35 -3.95
CA LEU A 60 3.93 -11.72 -3.30
C LEU A 60 4.21 -12.29 -1.91
N LEU A 61 3.16 -12.50 -1.10
CA LEU A 61 3.24 -13.03 0.25
C LEU A 61 3.14 -14.57 0.31
N ALA A 62 3.12 -15.25 -0.83
CA ALA A 62 3.11 -16.71 -0.88
C ALA A 62 4.31 -17.29 -0.10
N GLY A 63 4.03 -18.28 0.76
CA GLY A 63 5.05 -18.93 1.58
C GLY A 63 5.50 -18.15 2.84
N SER A 64 4.97 -16.94 3.08
CA SER A 64 5.29 -16.15 4.28
C SER A 64 4.54 -16.60 5.55
N GLY A 65 3.55 -17.48 5.42
CA GLY A 65 2.63 -17.81 6.52
C GLY A 65 1.57 -16.73 6.79
N ILE A 66 1.35 -15.84 5.82
CA ILE A 66 0.30 -14.82 5.85
C ILE A 66 -0.82 -15.24 4.89
N GLU A 67 -2.04 -15.28 5.40
CA GLU A 67 -3.26 -15.44 4.60
C GLU A 67 -3.81 -14.06 4.22
N VAL A 68 -3.84 -13.77 2.93
CA VAL A 68 -4.35 -12.49 2.41
C VAL A 68 -5.79 -12.65 1.97
N LEU A 69 -6.69 -11.90 2.61
CA LEU A 69 -8.11 -11.82 2.29
C LEU A 69 -8.44 -10.45 1.71
N SER A 70 -9.41 -10.39 0.80
CA SER A 70 -10.01 -9.15 0.33
C SER A 70 -10.94 -8.51 1.37
N ALA A 71 -11.32 -7.26 1.14
CA ALA A 71 -12.33 -6.58 1.95
C ALA A 71 -13.68 -7.35 1.94
N ASP A 72 -14.09 -7.86 0.77
CA ASP A 72 -15.33 -8.64 0.60
C ASP A 72 -15.28 -9.97 1.38
N GLU A 73 -14.18 -10.71 1.30
CA GLU A 73 -13.98 -11.96 2.06
C GLU A 73 -13.98 -11.73 3.57
N ALA A 74 -13.61 -10.52 4.01
CA ALA A 74 -13.66 -10.09 5.40
C ALA A 74 -15.02 -9.50 5.82
N GLY A 75 -16.01 -9.45 4.91
CA GLY A 75 -17.34 -8.91 5.17
C GLY A 75 -17.41 -7.38 5.23
N VAL A 76 -16.41 -6.69 4.67
CA VAL A 76 -16.36 -5.22 4.57
C VAL A 76 -16.69 -4.82 3.12
N ASN A 77 -17.97 -4.53 2.87
CA ASN A 77 -18.47 -4.21 1.53
C ASN A 77 -18.64 -2.69 1.30
N GLU A 78 -18.20 -1.88 2.25
CA GLU A 78 -18.39 -0.43 2.26
C GLU A 78 -17.16 0.24 1.66
N ASP A 79 -17.35 1.04 0.61
CA ASP A 79 -16.27 1.82 0.04
C ASP A 79 -15.84 2.95 0.99
N VAL A 80 -14.54 3.12 1.13
CA VAL A 80 -13.95 4.22 1.91
C VAL A 80 -13.78 5.43 1.01
N VAL A 81 -14.41 6.55 1.39
CA VAL A 81 -14.23 7.82 0.68
C VAL A 81 -12.78 8.30 0.78
N GLU A 82 -12.14 8.52 -0.37
CA GLU A 82 -10.78 9.04 -0.49
C GLU A 82 -10.79 10.58 -0.61
N ASP A 83 -10.88 11.25 0.54
CA ASP A 83 -10.90 12.71 0.69
C ASP A 83 -9.57 13.29 1.24
N GLY A 84 -8.55 12.44 1.38
CA GLY A 84 -7.20 12.86 1.78
C GLY A 84 -6.53 13.72 0.71
N LEU A 85 -5.64 14.60 1.16
CA LEU A 85 -4.83 15.46 0.31
C LEU A 85 -3.52 14.77 -0.13
N THR A 86 -3.12 13.70 0.55
CA THR A 86 -1.96 12.87 0.19
C THR A 86 -2.30 11.40 0.01
N PHE A 87 -1.44 10.68 -0.73
CA PHE A 87 -1.55 9.22 -0.89
C PHE A 87 -1.43 8.49 0.47
N GLU A 88 -0.60 9.00 1.38
CA GLU A 88 -0.42 8.42 2.71
C GLU A 88 -1.72 8.48 3.51
N GLU A 89 -2.40 9.63 3.48
CA GLU A 89 -3.67 9.84 4.18
C GLU A 89 -4.75 8.88 3.68
N ASN A 90 -4.89 8.74 2.35
CA ASN A 90 -5.87 7.83 1.75
C ASN A 90 -5.55 6.36 2.06
N ALA A 91 -4.29 5.95 1.92
CA ALA A 91 -3.87 4.58 2.24
C ALA A 91 -4.14 4.26 3.72
N LEU A 92 -3.73 5.13 4.65
CA LEU A 92 -4.00 4.94 6.08
C LEU A 92 -5.49 4.94 6.38
N LYS A 93 -6.28 5.84 5.79
CA LYS A 93 -7.73 5.89 6.01
C LYS A 93 -8.40 4.57 5.64
N LYS A 94 -8.04 4.00 4.49
CA LYS A 94 -8.54 2.67 4.04
C LYS A 94 -8.12 1.55 4.98
N ALA A 95 -6.84 1.47 5.34
CA ALA A 95 -6.33 0.42 6.22
C ALA A 95 -6.93 0.51 7.63
N ARG A 96 -7.02 1.72 8.21
CA ARG A 96 -7.66 1.96 9.53
C ARG A 96 -9.12 1.54 9.54
N PHE A 97 -9.86 1.88 8.47
CA PHE A 97 -11.27 1.53 8.36
C PHE A 97 -11.48 0.01 8.41
N VAL A 98 -10.74 -0.73 7.58
CA VAL A 98 -10.83 -2.19 7.54
C VAL A 98 -10.35 -2.82 8.84
N CYS A 99 -9.19 -2.41 9.37
CA CYS A 99 -8.66 -2.93 10.64
C CYS A 99 -9.65 -2.75 11.79
N LYS A 100 -10.28 -1.57 11.90
CA LYS A 100 -11.30 -1.28 12.92
C LYS A 100 -12.55 -2.16 12.76
N LYS A 101 -12.95 -2.47 11.54
CA LYS A 101 -14.16 -3.25 11.23
C LYS A 101 -13.95 -4.74 11.49
N THR A 102 -12.77 -5.27 11.18
CA THR A 102 -12.48 -6.71 11.24
C THR A 102 -11.80 -7.12 12.55
N GLY A 103 -11.08 -6.21 13.21
CA GLY A 103 -10.20 -6.53 14.32
C GLY A 103 -8.91 -7.25 13.92
N GLU A 104 -8.64 -7.33 12.61
CA GLU A 104 -7.48 -8.00 12.02
C GLU A 104 -6.47 -6.97 11.48
N CYS A 105 -5.23 -7.41 11.21
CA CYS A 105 -4.27 -6.57 10.47
C CYS A 105 -4.85 -6.22 9.10
N ALA A 106 -4.74 -4.95 8.69
CA ALA A 106 -5.22 -4.50 7.39
C ALA A 106 -4.13 -3.78 6.62
N VAL A 107 -4.10 -4.02 5.32
CA VAL A 107 -3.25 -3.32 4.35
C VAL A 107 -4.12 -2.56 3.35
N ALA A 108 -3.67 -1.39 2.91
CA ALA A 108 -4.30 -0.65 1.83
C ALA A 108 -3.25 0.08 1.02
N ASP A 109 -3.54 0.37 -0.25
CA ASP A 109 -2.65 1.16 -1.11
C ASP A 109 -3.36 2.37 -1.69
N ASP A 110 -2.65 3.49 -1.84
CA ASP A 110 -3.07 4.60 -2.70
C ASP A 110 -1.92 5.02 -3.61
N SER A 111 -2.25 5.35 -4.86
CA SER A 111 -1.26 5.49 -5.91
C SER A 111 -1.71 6.44 -7.02
N GLY A 112 -0.75 7.08 -7.65
CA GLY A 112 -1.02 7.99 -8.76
C GLY A 112 0.24 8.50 -9.44
N ILE A 113 0.05 9.30 -10.47
CA ILE A 113 1.12 9.99 -11.19
C ILE A 113 1.19 11.45 -10.76
N CYS A 114 2.40 11.95 -10.53
CA CYS A 114 2.69 13.35 -10.26
C CYS A 114 3.52 13.90 -11.40
N ILE A 115 3.02 14.92 -12.10
CA ILE A 115 3.69 15.55 -13.24
C ILE A 115 4.31 16.85 -12.76
N ASN A 116 5.63 17.00 -12.92
CA ASN A 116 6.37 18.13 -12.38
C ASN A 116 5.87 19.46 -12.94
N ALA A 117 5.63 19.52 -14.25
CA ALA A 117 5.14 20.73 -14.92
C ALA A 117 3.72 21.14 -14.52
N LEU A 118 2.96 20.23 -13.89
CA LEU A 118 1.62 20.50 -13.35
C LEU A 118 1.65 20.60 -11.82
N ASN A 119 2.79 20.95 -11.23
CA ASN A 119 2.99 21.05 -9.77
C ASN A 119 2.56 19.78 -9.01
N GLY A 120 2.81 18.61 -9.60
CA GLY A 120 2.46 17.31 -9.01
C GLY A 120 1.05 16.81 -9.30
N ALA A 121 0.22 17.59 -10.01
CA ALA A 121 -1.05 17.08 -10.52
C ALA A 121 -0.83 15.98 -11.58
N PRO A 122 -1.77 15.02 -11.73
CA PRO A 122 -3.02 14.87 -10.99
C PRO A 122 -2.88 14.37 -9.54
N GLY A 123 -1.78 13.70 -9.17
CA GLY A 123 -1.57 13.21 -7.81
C GLY A 123 -2.67 12.26 -7.35
N VAL A 124 -3.25 12.47 -6.16
CA VAL A 124 -4.37 11.68 -5.61
C VAL A 124 -5.62 11.68 -6.51
N PHE A 125 -5.72 12.60 -7.46
CA PHE A 125 -6.82 12.67 -8.42
C PHE A 125 -6.57 11.84 -9.68
N THR A 126 -5.45 11.10 -9.79
CA THR A 126 -5.04 10.37 -11.00
C THR A 126 -6.18 9.60 -11.66
N ALA A 127 -6.93 8.79 -10.90
CA ALA A 127 -8.01 7.95 -11.43
C ALA A 127 -9.23 8.75 -11.96
N ARG A 128 -9.39 10.00 -11.51
CA ARG A 128 -10.55 10.87 -11.80
C ARG A 128 -10.15 12.18 -12.49
N TRP A 129 -8.90 12.28 -12.96
CA TRP A 129 -8.31 13.53 -13.42
C TRP A 129 -9.03 14.14 -14.62
N ALA A 130 -9.49 13.31 -15.56
CA ALA A 130 -10.23 13.77 -16.73
C ALA A 130 -11.73 14.00 -16.46
N GLY A 131 -12.23 13.70 -15.26
CA GLY A 131 -13.66 13.65 -14.98
C GLY A 131 -14.39 12.55 -15.75
N GLU A 132 -15.71 12.55 -15.69
CA GLU A 132 -16.54 11.54 -16.35
C GLU A 132 -16.61 11.76 -17.87
N GLY A 133 -16.56 10.67 -18.64
CA GLY A 133 -16.77 10.67 -20.09
C GLY A 133 -15.57 11.11 -20.93
N ASN A 134 -14.44 11.47 -20.32
CA ASN A 134 -13.23 11.86 -21.04
C ASN A 134 -12.14 10.77 -20.99
N ASP A 135 -11.36 10.68 -22.07
CA ASP A 135 -10.14 9.86 -22.08
C ASP A 135 -9.06 10.53 -21.20
N LEU A 136 -8.53 9.75 -20.24
CA LEU A 136 -7.58 10.22 -19.23
C LEU A 136 -6.27 10.74 -19.84
N ILE A 137 -5.82 10.12 -20.92
CA ILE A 137 -4.56 10.43 -21.58
C ILE A 137 -4.73 11.61 -22.50
N ASP A 138 -5.79 11.67 -23.30
CA ASP A 138 -6.06 12.84 -24.15
C ASP A 138 -6.23 14.10 -23.31
N PHE A 139 -6.95 14.00 -22.19
CA PHE A 139 -7.08 15.12 -21.27
C PHE A 139 -5.71 15.57 -20.75
N THR A 140 -4.87 14.63 -20.29
CA THR A 140 -3.53 14.96 -19.80
C THR A 140 -2.64 15.56 -20.89
N LEU A 141 -2.63 14.97 -22.08
CA LEU A 141 -1.85 15.45 -23.23
C LEU A 141 -2.23 16.88 -23.60
N ASN A 142 -3.52 17.23 -23.56
CA ASN A 142 -3.95 18.61 -23.78
C ASN A 142 -3.46 19.59 -22.69
N GLN A 143 -3.35 19.15 -21.43
CA GLN A 143 -2.80 20.00 -20.35
C GLN A 143 -1.30 20.27 -20.51
N ILE A 144 -0.55 19.36 -21.14
CA ILE A 144 0.91 19.45 -21.27
C ILE A 144 1.38 19.82 -22.69
N LYS A 145 0.46 20.12 -23.62
CA LYS A 145 0.75 20.27 -25.05
C LYS A 145 1.81 21.33 -25.36
N ASP A 146 1.79 22.45 -24.64
CA ASP A 146 2.68 23.60 -24.84
C ASP A 146 3.97 23.53 -24.00
N ILE A 147 4.15 22.44 -23.24
CA ILE A 147 5.31 22.22 -22.37
C ILE A 147 6.39 21.48 -23.16
N VAL A 148 7.63 21.98 -23.16
CA VAL A 148 8.77 21.32 -23.81
C VAL A 148 9.09 19.98 -23.12
N GLU A 149 9.55 18.99 -23.89
CA GLU A 149 9.70 17.60 -23.39
C GLU A 149 10.66 17.47 -22.20
N GLU A 150 11.69 18.32 -22.15
CA GLU A 150 12.67 18.35 -21.06
C GLU A 150 12.03 18.69 -19.70
N ASN A 151 10.87 19.36 -19.72
CA ASN A 151 10.12 19.74 -18.52
C ASN A 151 9.01 18.74 -18.16
N LEU A 152 8.83 17.66 -18.92
CA LEU A 152 7.79 16.65 -18.69
C LEU A 152 8.21 15.55 -17.70
N GLY A 153 9.11 15.85 -16.78
CA GLY A 153 9.44 14.96 -15.67
C GLY A 153 8.20 14.56 -14.89
N ALA A 154 8.07 13.27 -14.58
CA ALA A 154 6.94 12.74 -13.84
C ALA A 154 7.37 11.57 -12.97
N GLN A 155 6.55 11.25 -11.98
CA GLN A 155 6.78 10.12 -11.10
C GLN A 155 5.47 9.42 -10.79
N PHE A 156 5.47 8.10 -10.84
CA PHE A 156 4.44 7.35 -10.13
C PHE A 156 4.83 7.20 -8.66
N ARG A 157 3.86 7.35 -7.77
CA ARG A 157 4.01 7.10 -6.33
C ARG A 157 2.95 6.12 -5.87
N CYS A 158 3.33 5.21 -4.99
CA CYS A 158 2.42 4.30 -4.28
C CYS A 158 2.78 4.35 -2.81
N PHE A 159 1.79 4.50 -1.95
CA PHE A 159 1.92 4.25 -0.52
C PHE A 159 1.10 3.02 -0.16
N VAL A 160 1.76 2.07 0.48
CA VAL A 160 1.11 0.91 1.10
C VAL A 160 1.10 1.14 2.61
N ALA A 161 -0.07 1.21 3.20
CA ALA A 161 -0.27 1.34 4.64
C ALA A 161 -0.58 -0.01 5.25
N LEU A 162 0.08 -0.36 6.36
CA LEU A 162 -0.25 -1.49 7.23
C LEU A 162 -0.73 -0.95 8.58
N VAL A 163 -1.90 -1.38 9.02
CA VAL A 163 -2.48 -1.03 10.32
C VAL A 163 -2.74 -2.30 11.10
N LYS A 164 -2.28 -2.34 12.35
CA LYS A 164 -2.48 -3.46 13.27
C LYS A 164 -3.60 -3.18 14.28
N PRO A 165 -4.24 -4.21 14.85
CA PRO A 165 -5.31 -4.04 15.85
C PRO A 165 -4.87 -3.33 17.14
N ASP A 166 -3.58 -3.35 17.46
CA ASP A 166 -3.00 -2.62 18.60
C ASP A 166 -2.77 -1.12 18.34
N GLY A 167 -3.12 -0.65 17.14
CA GLY A 167 -3.00 0.74 16.71
C GLY A 167 -1.65 1.10 16.09
N GLN A 168 -0.73 0.15 15.91
CA GLN A 168 0.50 0.42 15.17
C GLN A 168 0.22 0.63 13.68
N GLU A 169 0.91 1.60 13.08
CA GLU A 169 0.76 1.98 11.68
C GLU A 169 2.13 2.07 11.00
N PHE A 170 2.22 1.54 9.79
CA PHE A 170 3.43 1.53 8.99
C PHE A 170 3.09 1.98 7.56
N LEU A 171 4.01 2.72 6.95
CA LEU A 171 3.88 3.20 5.58
C LEU A 171 5.09 2.76 4.76
N PHE A 172 4.81 2.23 3.57
CA PHE A 172 5.81 1.79 2.62
C PHE A 172 5.61 2.55 1.31
N GLU A 173 6.52 3.47 1.01
CA GLU A 173 6.51 4.21 -0.25
C GLU A 173 7.24 3.43 -1.33
N GLY A 174 6.68 3.38 -2.53
CA GLY A 174 7.40 3.06 -3.74
C GLY A 174 7.24 4.17 -4.77
N ARG A 175 8.30 4.37 -5.56
CA ARG A 175 8.38 5.50 -6.50
C ARG A 175 9.04 5.04 -7.80
N SER A 176 8.46 5.45 -8.92
CA SER A 176 9.05 5.25 -10.23
C SER A 176 9.21 6.60 -10.90
N ASN A 177 10.45 7.06 -11.02
CA ASN A 177 10.80 8.29 -11.72
C ASN A 177 10.76 8.06 -13.22
N GLY A 178 10.50 9.11 -13.97
CA GLY A 178 10.52 9.07 -15.41
C GLY A 178 10.09 10.38 -16.03
N ARG A 179 9.55 10.29 -17.24
CA ARG A 179 9.03 11.43 -17.99
C ARG A 179 7.83 11.01 -18.82
N LEU A 180 7.00 12.00 -19.14
CA LEU A 180 5.94 11.83 -20.11
C LEU A 180 6.43 12.05 -21.54
N ILE A 181 5.78 11.38 -22.49
CA ILE A 181 5.85 11.65 -23.93
C ILE A 181 4.49 12.07 -24.46
N LYS A 182 4.49 12.76 -25.60
CA LYS A 182 3.27 13.31 -26.19
C LYS A 182 2.54 12.35 -27.13
N GLU A 183 3.14 11.19 -27.42
CA GLU A 183 2.56 10.16 -28.29
C GLU A 183 2.38 8.87 -27.50
N ARG A 184 1.21 8.23 -27.66
CA ARG A 184 0.94 6.93 -27.04
C ARG A 184 1.80 5.86 -27.73
N ARG A 185 2.48 5.03 -26.94
CA ARG A 185 3.20 3.85 -27.42
C ARG A 185 2.81 2.60 -26.62
N GLY A 186 3.03 1.43 -27.20
CA GLY A 186 2.75 0.15 -26.56
C GLY A 186 1.27 -0.25 -26.48
N THR A 187 1.02 -1.38 -25.82
CA THR A 187 -0.32 -1.98 -25.73
C THR A 187 -1.15 -1.29 -24.66
N ALA A 188 -2.34 -0.80 -25.03
CA ALA A 188 -3.24 -0.15 -24.09
C ALA A 188 -3.72 -1.12 -23.01
N HIS A 189 -3.70 -0.69 -21.76
CA HIS A 189 -4.30 -1.42 -20.64
C HIS A 189 -5.37 -0.54 -19.98
N PRO A 190 -6.66 -0.94 -19.98
CA PRO A 190 -7.76 -0.08 -19.51
C PRO A 190 -7.59 0.44 -18.08
N LYS A 191 -6.92 -0.32 -17.20
CA LYS A 191 -6.69 0.07 -15.80
C LYS A 191 -5.38 0.85 -15.58
N LEU A 192 -4.52 0.96 -16.59
CA LEU A 192 -3.19 1.56 -16.51
C LEU A 192 -2.92 2.48 -17.73
N PRO A 193 -3.81 3.44 -18.00
CA PRO A 193 -3.75 4.25 -19.22
C PRO A 193 -2.43 5.06 -19.35
N TYR A 194 -1.87 5.53 -18.23
CA TYR A 194 -0.64 6.33 -18.23
C TYR A 194 0.60 5.54 -18.68
N ASP A 195 0.54 4.21 -18.66
CA ASP A 195 1.65 3.38 -19.11
C ASP A 195 2.04 3.66 -20.57
N GLN A 196 1.09 4.11 -21.40
CA GLN A 196 1.34 4.41 -22.83
C GLN A 196 2.14 5.68 -23.07
N ILE A 197 2.23 6.55 -22.07
CA ILE A 197 2.89 7.85 -22.20
C ILE A 197 3.96 8.08 -21.14
N PHE A 198 4.26 7.10 -20.29
CA PHE A 198 5.28 7.20 -19.25
C PHE A 198 6.49 6.35 -19.60
N ILE A 199 7.67 6.98 -19.66
CA ILE A 199 8.97 6.32 -19.80
C ILE A 199 9.67 6.35 -18.44
N PRO A 200 9.99 5.20 -17.83
CA PRO A 200 10.76 5.17 -16.59
C PRO A 200 12.20 5.65 -16.81
N GLU A 201 12.78 6.22 -15.76
CA GLU A 201 14.15 6.72 -15.74
C GLU A 201 15.16 5.64 -16.16
N GLY A 202 16.07 5.98 -17.08
CA GLY A 202 17.05 5.02 -17.63
C GLY A 202 16.56 4.19 -18.81
N HIS A 203 15.30 4.34 -19.24
CA HIS A 203 14.72 3.58 -20.36
C HIS A 203 14.28 4.48 -21.52
N ILE A 204 14.03 3.85 -22.67
CA ILE A 204 13.46 4.49 -23.88
C ILE A 204 12.04 4.00 -24.19
N GLN A 205 11.67 2.83 -23.68
CA GLN A 205 10.35 2.23 -23.82
C GLN A 205 9.41 2.81 -22.79
N THR A 206 8.14 2.96 -23.16
CA THR A 206 7.07 3.22 -22.21
C THR A 206 6.75 1.98 -21.39
N PHE A 207 6.08 2.12 -20.25
CA PHE A 207 5.61 0.96 -19.48
C PHE A 207 4.69 0.04 -20.29
N ALA A 208 3.92 0.57 -21.24
CA ALA A 208 3.05 -0.22 -22.11
C ALA A 208 3.81 -1.03 -23.19
N GLU A 209 5.10 -0.76 -23.38
CA GLU A 209 6.00 -1.49 -24.29
C GLU A 209 6.87 -2.52 -23.56
N MET A 210 6.85 -2.53 -22.22
CA MET A 210 7.60 -3.46 -21.38
C MET A 210 6.81 -4.74 -21.14
N SER A 211 7.52 -5.85 -20.88
CA SER A 211 6.92 -7.06 -20.33
C SER A 211 6.34 -6.81 -18.93
N HIS A 212 5.48 -7.71 -18.46
CA HIS A 212 4.92 -7.62 -17.13
C HIS A 212 6.02 -7.68 -16.06
N GLU A 213 7.00 -8.56 -16.26
CA GLU A 213 8.14 -8.77 -15.36
C GLU A 213 9.02 -7.51 -15.26
N GLU A 214 9.46 -6.95 -16.39
CA GLU A 214 10.28 -5.73 -16.42
C GLU A 214 9.56 -4.55 -15.74
N LYS A 215 8.27 -4.38 -16.07
CA LYS A 215 7.46 -3.33 -15.45
C LYS A 215 7.33 -3.56 -13.95
N HIS A 216 7.09 -4.78 -13.50
CA HIS A 216 6.89 -5.09 -12.09
C HIS A 216 8.10 -4.67 -11.25
N GLU A 217 9.32 -4.96 -11.73
CA GLU A 217 10.58 -4.58 -11.08
C GLU A 217 10.76 -3.05 -10.96
N LEU A 218 10.34 -2.30 -11.98
CA LEU A 218 10.50 -0.85 -12.04
C LEU A 218 9.33 -0.07 -11.40
N SER A 219 8.19 -0.73 -11.20
CA SER A 219 6.97 -0.06 -10.78
C SER A 219 7.02 0.40 -9.32
N HIS A 220 6.51 1.61 -9.09
CA HIS A 220 6.23 2.18 -7.77
C HIS A 220 5.45 1.20 -6.86
N ARG A 221 4.45 0.51 -7.42
CA ARG A 221 3.63 -0.46 -6.69
C ARG A 221 4.45 -1.69 -6.27
N GLY A 222 5.21 -2.29 -7.20
CA GLY A 222 6.08 -3.44 -6.91
C GLY A 222 7.12 -3.12 -5.84
N GLN A 223 7.74 -1.94 -5.92
CA GLN A 223 8.68 -1.46 -4.88
C GLN A 223 8.02 -1.30 -3.51
N ALA A 224 6.83 -0.68 -3.44
CA ALA A 224 6.13 -0.47 -2.18
C ALA A 224 5.77 -1.81 -1.51
N PHE A 225 5.24 -2.76 -2.29
CA PHE A 225 4.89 -4.07 -1.74
C PHE A 225 6.10 -4.93 -1.41
N LYS A 226 7.21 -4.83 -2.16
CA LYS A 226 8.48 -5.48 -1.77
C LYS A 226 8.92 -5.02 -0.37
N LYS A 227 8.85 -3.72 -0.08
CA LYS A 227 9.16 -3.19 1.27
C LYS A 227 8.20 -3.73 2.34
N LEU A 228 6.90 -3.88 2.02
CA LEU A 228 5.95 -4.53 2.92
C LEU A 228 6.33 -6.01 3.16
N LYS A 229 6.71 -6.74 2.11
CA LYS A 229 7.14 -8.13 2.23
C LYS A 229 8.39 -8.26 3.10
N ASP A 230 9.39 -7.40 2.88
CA ASP A 230 10.65 -7.40 3.64
C ASP A 230 10.46 -6.99 5.11
N PHE A 231 9.31 -6.36 5.44
CA PHE A 231 8.95 -6.01 6.82
C PHE A 231 8.40 -7.20 7.62
N PHE A 232 7.80 -8.19 6.95
CA PHE A 232 7.31 -9.41 7.59
C PHE A 232 8.43 -10.43 7.81
#